data_AF-A0AAJ6BB79-F1
#
_entry.id   AF-A0AAJ6BB79-F1
#
_cell.length_a   1.000
_cell.length_b   1.000
_cell.length_c   1.000
_cell.angle_alpha   90.00
_cell.angle_beta   90.00
_cell.angle_gamma   90.00
#
_symmetry.space_group_name_H-M   'P 1'
#
loop_
_entity.id
_entity.type
_entity.pdbx_description
1 polymer ?
#
loop_
_entity_poly.entity_id
_entity_poly.type
_entity_poly.pdbx_seq_one_letter_code
_entity_poly.pdbx_strand_id
1 'polypeptide(L)'
;MTVSELTVLFVFSTFALDVSARGDELSPDDDGEKVILRVKVPSELAAREVEALYRSTVCTSVAYDMDGNPYKRDGYRQLDVQSVREGDTNVLRTELPVDRGGRCRWRLSNVTFGIRYENTSQFGGNVAHGVGGGVVVMFDESNSPGSGLGIKVDGDVDIRPDYYPWLSERFIGGYRKAANLVTSRSPYVTYLALSARRVNFEPVLHSGYLVRSIGPKIKRKGNHAVFHYSDGSTSTEGWGEPSFRKLQEIRKAAELESAQ
;
A
#
# COMPACT_ATOMS: atom_id res chain seq x y z
N MET A 1 -44.16 -9.10 -69.38
CA MET A 1 -43.46 -7.86 -69.78
C MET A 1 -43.48 -6.91 -68.59
N THR A 2 -42.37 -6.80 -67.86
CA THR A 2 -42.01 -5.74 -66.89
C THR A 2 -40.56 -6.04 -66.45
N VAL A 3 -39.55 -5.43 -67.10
CA VAL A 3 -38.65 -4.38 -66.57
C VAL A 3 -38.12 -4.72 -65.17
N SER A 4 -36.92 -5.32 -65.03
CA SER A 4 -35.58 -4.68 -65.00
C SER A 4 -35.42 -3.65 -63.88
N GLU A 5 -34.73 -4.02 -62.80
CA GLU A 5 -33.98 -3.10 -61.94
C GLU A 5 -32.79 -3.88 -61.36
N LEU A 6 -31.59 -3.42 -61.68
CA LEU A 6 -30.31 -4.03 -61.34
C LEU A 6 -29.78 -3.34 -60.07
N THR A 7 -29.93 -3.97 -58.91
CA THR A 7 -29.34 -3.44 -57.66
C THR A 7 -27.96 -4.06 -57.46
N VAL A 8 -26.91 -3.31 -57.77
CA VAL A 8 -25.52 -3.68 -57.47
C VAL A 8 -25.24 -3.34 -56.00
N LEU A 9 -25.13 -4.35 -55.15
CA LEU A 9 -24.72 -4.19 -53.75
C LEU A 9 -23.18 -4.21 -53.68
N PHE A 10 -22.55 -3.05 -53.50
CA PHE A 10 -21.13 -2.97 -53.17
C PHE A 10 -20.93 -3.35 -51.70
N VAL A 11 -20.49 -4.58 -51.44
CA VAL A 11 -20.02 -5.00 -50.12
C VAL A 11 -18.63 -4.41 -49.91
N PHE A 12 -18.55 -3.24 -49.27
CA PHE A 12 -17.29 -2.76 -48.71
C PHE A 12 -16.95 -3.64 -47.50
N SER A 13 -16.19 -4.70 -47.74
CA SER A 13 -15.52 -5.45 -46.68
C SER A 13 -14.46 -4.53 -46.08
N THR A 14 -14.84 -3.76 -45.06
CA THR A 14 -13.88 -3.10 -44.18
C THR A 14 -13.13 -4.19 -43.44
N PHE A 15 -11.98 -4.59 -43.96
CA PHE A 15 -10.96 -5.23 -43.15
C PHE A 15 -10.54 -4.20 -42.09
N ALA A 16 -11.22 -4.24 -40.95
CA ALA A 16 -10.65 -3.70 -39.73
C ALA A 16 -9.41 -4.54 -39.46
N LEU A 17 -8.24 -4.00 -39.83
CA LEU A 17 -6.99 -4.38 -39.19
C LEU A 17 -7.14 -3.97 -37.72
N ASP A 18 -7.71 -4.86 -36.92
CA ASP A 18 -7.46 -4.85 -35.48
C ASP A 18 -5.96 -5.07 -35.34
N VAL A 19 -5.20 -3.97 -35.25
CA VAL A 19 -3.85 -3.99 -34.69
C VAL A 19 -4.05 -4.26 -33.19
N SER A 20 -4.34 -5.51 -32.90
CA SER A 20 -4.44 -6.00 -31.55
C SER A 20 -3.03 -5.83 -30.97
N ALA A 21 -2.88 -4.92 -29.99
CA ALA A 21 -1.65 -4.68 -29.25
C ALA A 21 -1.30 -5.88 -28.35
N ARG A 22 -1.31 -7.10 -28.90
CA ARG A 22 -1.02 -8.39 -28.22
C ARG A 22 0.45 -8.57 -27.88
N GLY A 23 1.22 -7.49 -27.76
CA GLY A 23 2.67 -7.52 -27.51
C GLY A 23 3.08 -7.17 -26.08
N ASP A 24 2.22 -6.47 -25.34
CA ASP A 24 2.51 -5.88 -24.03
C ASP A 24 1.86 -6.65 -22.87
N GLU A 25 1.17 -7.76 -23.18
CA GLU A 25 0.36 -8.51 -22.24
C GLU A 25 1.23 -9.29 -21.25
N LEU A 26 0.85 -9.16 -19.99
CA LEU A 26 1.45 -9.82 -18.86
C LEU A 26 1.04 -11.31 -18.91
N SER A 27 1.95 -12.21 -19.27
CA SER A 27 1.66 -13.65 -19.43
C SER A 27 2.56 -14.46 -18.49
N PRO A 28 2.16 -14.65 -17.21
CA PRO A 28 2.92 -15.50 -16.30
C PRO A 28 2.99 -16.93 -16.85
N ASP A 29 4.12 -17.59 -16.66
CA ASP A 29 4.15 -19.05 -16.69
C ASP A 29 3.49 -19.54 -15.39
N ASP A 30 2.44 -20.34 -15.49
CA ASP A 30 1.64 -20.78 -14.32
C ASP A 30 2.46 -21.56 -13.27
N ASP A 31 3.57 -22.17 -13.70
CA ASP A 31 4.53 -22.95 -12.89
C ASP A 31 5.80 -22.16 -12.51
N GLY A 32 5.84 -20.85 -12.79
CA GLY A 32 6.98 -19.99 -12.46
C GLY A 32 7.20 -19.80 -10.96
N GLU A 33 8.40 -19.34 -10.59
CA GLU A 33 8.73 -18.97 -9.22
C GLU A 33 7.79 -17.86 -8.71
N LYS A 34 7.33 -17.97 -7.45
CA LYS A 34 6.38 -17.03 -6.85
C LYS A 34 6.87 -16.51 -5.50
N VAL A 35 6.51 -15.27 -5.20
CA VAL A 35 6.48 -14.73 -3.85
C VAL A 35 5.11 -15.01 -3.24
N ILE A 36 5.10 -15.58 -2.04
CA ILE A 36 3.90 -15.81 -1.25
C ILE A 36 3.81 -14.74 -0.16
N LEU A 37 2.82 -13.87 -0.28
CA LEU A 37 2.47 -12.89 0.73
C LEU A 37 1.37 -13.44 1.61
N ARG A 38 1.56 -13.38 2.93
CA ARG A 38 0.55 -13.70 3.94
C ARG A 38 0.30 -12.50 4.83
N VAL A 39 -0.97 -12.13 4.99
CA VAL A 39 -1.40 -11.04 5.87
C VAL A 39 -2.37 -11.60 6.90
N LYS A 40 -1.96 -11.62 8.17
CA LYS A 40 -2.82 -11.97 9.31
C LYS A 40 -3.55 -10.72 9.78
N VAL A 41 -4.86 -10.66 9.54
CA VAL A 41 -5.65 -9.44 9.75
C VAL A 41 -6.24 -9.41 11.18
N PRO A 42 -5.95 -8.37 12.00
CA PRO A 42 -6.59 -8.18 13.30
C PRO A 42 -8.10 -7.94 13.15
N SER A 43 -8.91 -8.36 14.12
CA SER A 43 -10.38 -8.39 14.03
C SER A 43 -11.06 -7.04 13.79
N GLU A 44 -10.42 -5.92 14.13
CA GLU A 44 -10.98 -4.57 13.91
C GLU A 44 -10.54 -3.96 12.56
N LEU A 45 -9.68 -4.66 11.83
CA LEU A 45 -9.02 -4.16 10.63
C LEU A 45 -9.40 -4.98 9.41
N ALA A 46 -9.20 -4.37 8.24
CA ALA A 46 -9.25 -5.01 6.96
C ALA A 46 -7.89 -4.89 6.27
N ALA A 47 -7.52 -5.90 5.48
CA ALA A 47 -6.38 -5.78 4.58
C ALA A 47 -6.69 -4.76 3.48
N ARG A 48 -5.66 -4.05 3.03
CA ARG A 48 -5.69 -3.31 1.76
C ARG A 48 -5.50 -4.29 0.60
N GLU A 49 -5.96 -3.87 -0.57
CA GLU A 49 -5.62 -4.56 -1.81
C GLU A 49 -4.11 -4.58 -2.00
N VAL A 50 -3.61 -5.68 -2.58
CA VAL A 50 -2.18 -5.88 -2.80
C VAL A 50 -1.83 -5.27 -4.14
N GLU A 51 -0.97 -4.26 -4.15
CA GLU A 51 -0.47 -3.62 -5.36
C GLU A 51 0.91 -4.18 -5.70
N ALA A 52 1.02 -4.92 -6.80
CA ALA A 52 2.28 -5.48 -7.29
C ALA A 52 2.83 -4.63 -8.44
N LEU A 53 4.05 -4.14 -8.30
CA LEU A 53 4.77 -3.42 -9.34
C LEU A 53 5.76 -4.36 -10.03
N TYR A 54 5.62 -4.48 -11.35
CA TYR A 54 6.56 -5.17 -12.22
C TYR A 54 7.39 -4.16 -13.01
N ARG A 55 8.67 -4.48 -13.24
CA ARG A 55 9.60 -3.67 -14.03
C ARG A 55 10.19 -4.44 -15.20
N SER A 56 10.58 -3.69 -16.22
CA SER A 56 11.24 -4.20 -17.41
C SER A 56 12.37 -3.28 -17.84
N THR A 57 13.55 -3.87 -18.01
CA THR A 57 14.71 -3.23 -18.65
C THR A 57 14.66 -3.34 -20.18
N VAL A 58 13.76 -4.18 -20.71
CA VAL A 58 13.56 -4.41 -22.15
C VAL A 58 12.59 -3.39 -22.73
N CYS A 59 11.39 -3.31 -22.15
CA CYS A 59 10.38 -2.33 -22.49
C CYS A 59 10.60 -1.10 -21.62
N THR A 60 11.02 -0.01 -22.24
CA THR A 60 11.40 1.22 -21.53
C THR A 60 10.51 2.39 -21.90
N SER A 61 10.40 3.36 -21.01
CA SER A 61 9.72 4.63 -21.22
C SER A 61 10.73 5.79 -21.28
N VAL A 62 10.32 6.90 -21.89
CA VAL A 62 11.06 8.17 -21.81
C VAL A 62 10.55 8.94 -20.60
N ALA A 63 11.48 9.42 -19.77
CA ALA A 63 11.23 10.35 -18.68
C ALA A 63 12.09 11.60 -18.89
N TYR A 64 11.80 12.66 -18.14
CA TYR A 64 12.51 13.94 -18.24
C TYR A 64 13.15 14.26 -16.90
N ASP A 65 14.40 14.72 -16.91
CA ASP A 65 15.07 15.20 -15.71
C ASP A 65 14.57 16.60 -15.31
N MET A 66 15.14 17.18 -14.24
CA MET A 66 14.73 18.50 -13.75
C MET A 66 15.07 19.63 -14.74
N ASP A 67 16.02 19.40 -15.64
CA ASP A 67 16.43 20.33 -16.71
C ASP A 67 15.62 20.12 -18.00
N GLY A 68 14.70 19.14 -18.01
CA GLY A 68 13.85 18.81 -19.14
C GLY A 68 14.53 17.95 -20.21
N ASN A 69 15.71 17.38 -19.93
CA ASN A 69 16.35 16.47 -20.88
C ASN A 69 15.71 15.08 -20.80
N PRO A 70 15.43 14.44 -21.96
CA PRO A 70 14.88 13.10 -21.98
C PRO A 70 15.95 12.07 -21.58
N TYR A 71 15.55 11.11 -20.75
CA TYR A 71 16.34 9.93 -20.45
C TYR A 71 15.49 8.67 -20.54
N LYS A 72 16.15 7.55 -20.82
CA LYS A 72 15.54 6.23 -20.89
C LYS A 72 15.36 5.68 -19.48
N ARG A 73 14.13 5.28 -19.12
CA ARG A 73 13.78 4.68 -17.83
C ARG A 73 13.16 3.31 -18.06
N ASP A 74 13.45 2.36 -17.18
CA ASP A 74 12.77 1.06 -17.13
C ASP A 74 11.25 1.23 -17.17
N GLY A 75 10.59 0.42 -17.98
CA GLY A 75 9.13 0.37 -18.00
C GLY A 75 8.61 -0.25 -16.72
N TYR A 76 7.39 0.11 -16.34
CA TYR A 76 6.72 -0.44 -15.17
C TYR A 76 5.25 -0.74 -15.45
N ARG A 77 4.71 -1.72 -14.73
CA ARG A 77 3.30 -2.10 -14.72
C ARG A 77 2.87 -2.37 -13.29
N GLN A 78 1.84 -1.66 -12.83
CA GLN A 78 1.21 -1.93 -11.54
C GLN A 78 -0.03 -2.80 -11.76
N LEU A 79 -0.23 -3.76 -10.86
CA LEU A 79 -1.38 -4.65 -10.83
C LEU A 79 -1.96 -4.69 -9.44
N ASP A 80 -3.28 -4.61 -9.37
CA ASP A 80 -4.02 -4.90 -8.16
C ASP A 80 -4.32 -6.40 -8.12
N VAL A 81 -3.89 -7.07 -7.04
CA VAL A 81 -3.94 -8.52 -6.90
C VAL A 81 -4.85 -8.88 -5.75
N GLN A 82 -5.85 -9.71 -6.06
CA GLN A 82 -6.81 -10.20 -5.09
C GLN A 82 -6.19 -11.27 -4.20
N SER A 83 -6.43 -11.15 -2.90
CA SER A 83 -5.97 -12.12 -1.90
C SER A 83 -7.07 -13.15 -1.60
N VAL A 84 -6.67 -14.38 -1.35
CA VAL A 84 -7.58 -15.48 -1.00
C VAL A 84 -7.43 -15.80 0.48
N ARG A 85 -8.55 -16.01 1.19
CA ARG A 85 -8.50 -16.43 2.60
C ARG A 85 -7.95 -17.84 2.73
N GLU A 86 -7.02 -18.05 3.65
CA GLU A 86 -6.47 -19.37 3.95
C GLU A 86 -7.43 -20.13 4.88
N GLY A 87 -8.28 -20.99 4.30
CA GLY A 87 -9.27 -21.77 5.06
C GLY A 87 -10.16 -20.89 5.93
N ASP A 88 -10.41 -21.31 7.17
CA ASP A 88 -11.20 -20.58 8.16
C ASP A 88 -10.35 -19.65 9.06
N THR A 89 -9.18 -19.23 8.59
CA THR A 89 -8.29 -18.34 9.36
C THR A 89 -8.52 -16.87 9.03
N ASN A 90 -7.96 -15.97 9.86
CA ASN A 90 -7.86 -14.55 9.56
C ASN A 90 -6.65 -14.19 8.68
N VAL A 91 -6.08 -15.17 7.97
CA VAL A 91 -4.92 -14.99 7.09
C VAL A 91 -5.39 -14.89 5.64
N LEU A 92 -4.91 -13.87 4.94
CA LEU A 92 -5.06 -13.71 3.51
C LEU A 92 -3.75 -14.06 2.82
N ARG A 93 -3.82 -14.87 1.77
CA ARG A 93 -2.69 -15.31 0.95
C ARG A 93 -2.79 -14.70 -0.44
N THR A 94 -1.65 -14.20 -0.92
CA THR A 94 -1.48 -13.70 -2.29
C THR A 94 -0.27 -14.36 -2.91
N GLU A 95 -0.43 -14.94 -4.10
CA GLU A 95 0.68 -15.47 -4.88
C GLU A 95 1.06 -14.48 -5.98
N LEU A 96 2.34 -14.11 -6.04
CA LEU A 96 2.87 -13.12 -6.97
C LEU A 96 3.98 -13.78 -7.81
N PRO A 97 3.80 -13.98 -9.12
CA PRO A 97 4.89 -14.46 -9.98
C PRO A 97 6.11 -13.55 -9.89
N VAL A 98 7.30 -14.12 -9.70
CA VAL A 98 8.57 -13.37 -9.76
C VAL A 98 8.82 -12.92 -11.19
N ASP A 99 8.63 -13.84 -12.14
CA ASP A 99 8.69 -13.59 -13.57
C ASP A 99 7.27 -13.67 -14.14
N ARG A 100 6.80 -12.56 -14.73
CA ARG A 100 5.52 -12.52 -15.47
C ARG A 100 5.73 -12.58 -16.99
N GLY A 101 6.96 -12.85 -17.41
CA GLY A 101 7.32 -13.16 -18.79
C GLY A 101 6.91 -12.08 -19.79
N GLY A 102 6.42 -12.55 -20.94
CA GLY A 102 6.08 -11.72 -22.09
C GLY A 102 7.29 -11.13 -22.80
N ARG A 103 7.05 -10.38 -23.88
CA ARG A 103 8.12 -9.74 -24.67
C ARG A 103 8.94 -8.74 -23.87
N CYS A 104 8.33 -8.14 -22.86
CA CYS A 104 8.98 -7.20 -21.97
C CYS A 104 9.74 -7.87 -20.83
N ARG A 105 9.67 -9.19 -20.63
CA ARG A 105 10.35 -9.87 -19.51
C ARG A 105 10.06 -9.19 -18.17
N TRP A 106 8.78 -9.00 -17.86
CA TRP A 106 8.35 -8.30 -16.65
C TRP A 106 8.79 -9.07 -15.40
N ARG A 107 9.48 -8.38 -14.48
CA ARG A 107 9.92 -8.94 -13.20
C ARG A 107 9.30 -8.21 -12.02
N LEU A 108 8.90 -8.95 -10.99
CA LEU A 108 8.38 -8.38 -9.75
C LEU A 108 9.45 -7.49 -9.12
N SER A 109 9.06 -6.25 -8.83
CA SER A 109 9.97 -5.20 -8.39
C SER A 109 9.67 -4.78 -6.96
N ASN A 110 8.40 -4.54 -6.66
CA ASN A 110 7.94 -4.36 -5.29
C ASN A 110 6.47 -4.75 -5.15
N VAL A 111 6.07 -4.94 -3.90
CA VAL A 111 4.68 -5.13 -3.52
C VAL A 111 4.33 -4.14 -2.41
N THR A 112 3.21 -3.45 -2.57
CA THR A 112 2.60 -2.60 -1.55
C THR A 112 1.36 -3.28 -1.02
N PHE A 113 1.24 -3.36 0.30
CA PHE A 113 0.10 -3.95 0.98
C PHE A 113 -0.08 -3.29 2.34
N GLY A 114 -1.06 -3.71 3.12
CA GLY A 114 -1.20 -3.20 4.47
C GLY A 114 -2.55 -3.49 5.10
N ILE A 115 -2.83 -2.75 6.16
CA ILE A 115 -4.07 -2.79 6.93
C ILE A 115 -4.67 -1.40 7.10
N ARG A 116 -5.97 -1.35 7.30
CA ARG A 116 -6.75 -0.16 7.67
C ARG A 116 -7.91 -0.58 8.55
N TYR A 117 -8.56 0.37 9.23
CA TYR A 117 -9.83 0.07 9.90
C TYR A 117 -10.85 -0.46 8.90
N GLU A 118 -11.49 -1.58 9.24
CA GLU A 118 -12.62 -2.12 8.48
C GLU A 118 -13.80 -1.15 8.59
N ASN A 119 -14.13 -0.74 9.82
CA ASN A 119 -15.19 0.21 10.10
C ASN A 119 -14.69 1.32 11.04
N THR A 120 -14.90 2.57 10.64
CA THR A 120 -14.53 3.75 11.43
C THR A 120 -15.64 4.26 12.34
N SER A 121 -16.86 3.72 12.26
CA SER A 121 -18.01 4.16 13.05
C SER A 121 -17.79 4.02 14.56
N GLN A 122 -16.91 3.11 14.99
CA GLN A 122 -16.50 2.96 16.38
C GLN A 122 -15.84 4.21 16.96
N PHE A 123 -15.34 5.12 16.11
CA PHE A 123 -14.74 6.39 16.51
C PHE A 123 -15.74 7.58 16.45
N GLY A 124 -17.02 7.29 16.19
CA GLY A 124 -18.11 8.26 16.06
C GLY A 124 -18.48 8.57 14.62
N GLY A 125 -19.50 9.43 14.45
CA GLY A 125 -19.99 9.84 13.14
C GLY A 125 -18.96 10.66 12.34
N ASN A 126 -19.02 10.53 11.00
CA ASN A 126 -18.19 11.29 10.05
C ASN A 126 -16.67 11.12 10.21
N VAL A 127 -16.22 9.97 10.73
CA VAL A 127 -14.80 9.63 10.79
C VAL A 127 -14.38 8.93 9.50
N ALA A 128 -13.48 9.55 8.74
CA ALA A 128 -12.91 8.95 7.53
C ALA A 128 -11.86 7.89 7.86
N HIS A 129 -11.60 6.98 6.92
CA HIS A 129 -10.39 6.16 6.97
C HIS A 129 -9.15 7.07 6.87
N GLY A 130 -8.21 6.86 7.78
CA GLY A 130 -6.97 7.59 7.88
C GLY A 130 -5.79 6.91 7.20
N VAL A 131 -4.59 7.41 7.50
CA VAL A 131 -3.31 6.91 7.00
C VAL A 131 -2.68 5.89 7.95
N GLY A 132 -1.55 5.33 7.54
CA GLY A 132 -0.83 4.29 8.27
C GLY A 132 -1.21 2.88 7.84
N GLY A 133 -0.52 1.91 8.44
CA GLY A 133 -0.75 0.48 8.18
C GLY A 133 -0.17 -0.04 6.87
N GLY A 134 0.53 0.79 6.09
CA GLY A 134 1.13 0.39 4.81
C GLY A 134 2.50 -0.26 4.97
N VAL A 135 2.81 -1.18 4.08
CA VAL A 135 4.10 -1.87 3.97
C VAL A 135 4.48 -1.97 2.49
N VAL A 136 5.76 -1.75 2.21
CA VAL A 136 6.34 -1.97 0.88
C VAL A 136 7.49 -2.95 1.01
N VAL A 137 7.49 -4.03 0.22
CA VAL A 137 8.63 -4.94 0.10
C VAL A 137 9.18 -4.85 -1.32
N MET A 138 10.45 -4.48 -1.43
CA MET A 138 11.19 -4.35 -2.68
C MET A 138 12.02 -5.61 -2.93
N PHE A 139 11.94 -6.14 -4.15
CA PHE A 139 12.65 -7.33 -4.62
C PHE A 139 13.76 -6.99 -5.63
N ASP A 140 13.94 -5.71 -5.95
CA ASP A 140 15.05 -5.21 -6.77
C ASP A 140 15.71 -3.97 -6.14
N GLU A 141 16.91 -3.63 -6.62
CA GLU A 141 17.65 -2.44 -6.22
C GLU A 141 17.29 -1.21 -7.06
N SER A 142 16.10 -1.18 -7.68
CA SER A 142 15.76 -0.11 -8.62
C SER A 142 15.80 1.26 -7.94
N ASN A 143 16.44 2.22 -8.62
CA ASN A 143 16.55 3.63 -8.20
C ASN A 143 15.21 4.36 -8.35
N SER A 144 14.18 3.93 -7.61
CA SER A 144 12.93 4.67 -7.54
C SER A 144 13.18 5.98 -6.79
N PRO A 145 13.00 7.15 -7.41
CA PRO A 145 13.10 8.42 -6.70
C PRO A 145 12.06 8.41 -5.57
N GLY A 146 12.51 8.42 -4.31
CA GLY A 146 11.64 8.41 -3.14
C GLY A 146 11.62 7.11 -2.31
N SER A 147 12.18 6.00 -2.78
CA SER A 147 12.46 4.85 -1.91
C SER A 147 13.79 5.09 -1.21
N GLY A 148 13.75 5.66 0.00
CA GLY A 148 14.91 5.60 0.90
C GLY A 148 15.41 4.16 1.01
N LEU A 149 16.70 3.96 1.34
CA LEU A 149 17.27 2.63 1.55
C LEU A 149 16.37 1.87 2.54
N GLY A 150 15.55 0.96 2.01
CA GLY A 150 14.64 0.15 2.82
C GLY A 150 15.42 -0.64 3.86
N ILE A 151 14.71 -1.16 4.86
CA ILE A 151 15.33 -2.08 5.82
C ILE A 151 15.82 -3.30 5.02
N LYS A 152 17.14 -3.47 4.92
CA LYS A 152 17.73 -4.60 4.21
C LYS A 152 17.47 -5.88 4.99
N VAL A 153 16.91 -6.88 4.32
CA VAL A 153 16.66 -8.21 4.84
C VAL A 153 17.25 -9.21 3.86
N ASP A 154 17.98 -10.20 4.38
CA ASP A 154 18.44 -11.33 3.59
C ASP A 154 17.46 -12.50 3.79
N GLY A 155 16.95 -13.03 2.67
CA GLY A 155 15.95 -14.08 2.67
C GLY A 155 14.52 -13.57 2.92
N ASP A 156 13.68 -14.48 3.45
CA ASP A 156 12.26 -14.23 3.66
C ASP A 156 11.98 -13.17 4.73
N VAL A 157 10.84 -12.49 4.61
CA VAL A 157 10.52 -11.31 5.43
C VAL A 157 9.37 -11.61 6.39
N ASP A 158 9.63 -11.55 7.69
CA ASP A 158 8.61 -11.62 8.75
C ASP A 158 8.41 -10.24 9.40
N ILE A 159 7.20 -9.71 9.30
CA ILE A 159 6.85 -8.33 9.66
C ILE A 159 5.78 -8.37 10.75
N ARG A 160 6.18 -8.10 12.00
CA ARG A 160 5.28 -8.10 13.16
C ARG A 160 5.30 -6.78 13.95
N PRO A 161 4.84 -5.67 13.34
CA PRO A 161 4.86 -4.35 13.99
C PRO A 161 3.66 -4.18 14.93
N ASP A 162 3.89 -3.38 15.97
CA ASP A 162 2.84 -2.84 16.81
C ASP A 162 2.15 -1.66 16.10
N TYR A 163 0.82 -1.64 16.16
CA TYR A 163 -0.02 -0.56 15.68
C TYR A 163 -0.90 -0.01 16.80
N TYR A 164 -1.01 1.32 16.84
CA TYR A 164 -1.85 2.04 17.79
C TYR A 164 -2.94 2.84 17.07
N PRO A 165 -4.18 2.85 17.57
CA PRO A 165 -5.23 3.71 17.05
C PRO A 165 -4.89 5.19 17.22
N TRP A 166 -5.06 5.98 16.16
CA TRP A 166 -4.94 7.44 16.23
C TRP A 166 -6.15 8.13 15.59
N LEU A 167 -6.98 8.75 16.43
CA LEU A 167 -8.08 9.58 15.99
C LEU A 167 -7.62 11.03 15.83
N SER A 168 -7.49 11.49 14.59
CA SER A 168 -7.07 12.86 14.29
C SER A 168 -8.25 13.75 13.93
N GLU A 169 -8.24 14.96 14.47
CA GLU A 169 -9.20 16.02 14.16
C GLU A 169 -8.45 17.26 13.68
N ARG A 170 -8.77 17.74 12.47
CA ARG A 170 -8.10 18.85 11.80
C ARG A 170 -9.15 19.88 11.37
N PHE A 171 -8.77 21.17 11.47
CA PHE A 171 -9.64 22.31 11.14
C PHE A 171 -9.10 23.17 10.00
N ILE A 172 -7.77 23.25 9.84
CA ILE A 172 -7.13 24.03 8.77
C ILE A 172 -7.27 23.28 7.44
N GLY A 173 -7.74 23.98 6.41
CA GLY A 173 -8.04 23.38 5.10
C GLY A 173 -9.39 22.66 5.05
N GLY A 174 -10.26 22.91 6.03
CA GLY A 174 -11.55 22.25 6.18
C GLY A 174 -11.56 21.31 7.38
N TYR A 175 -12.75 21.10 7.95
CA TYR A 175 -12.94 20.15 9.04
C TYR A 175 -12.77 18.72 8.53
N ARG A 176 -11.86 17.96 9.16
CA ARG A 176 -11.65 16.54 8.86
C ARG A 176 -11.36 15.76 10.13
N LYS A 177 -12.05 14.63 10.30
CA LYS A 177 -11.80 13.65 11.36
C LYS A 177 -11.44 12.31 10.72
N ALA A 178 -10.37 11.66 11.17
CA ALA A 178 -9.90 10.41 10.57
C ALA A 178 -9.35 9.43 11.59
N ALA A 179 -9.59 8.13 11.36
CA ALA A 179 -9.02 7.04 12.14
C ALA A 179 -7.78 6.48 11.44
N ASN A 180 -6.61 6.74 12.02
CA ASN A 180 -5.29 6.39 11.49
C ASN A 180 -4.68 5.27 12.33
N LEU A 181 -3.62 4.67 11.79
CA LEU A 181 -2.80 3.68 12.48
C LEU A 181 -1.37 4.20 12.64
N VAL A 182 -0.86 4.18 13.86
CA VAL A 182 0.49 4.64 14.18
C VAL A 182 1.39 3.44 14.38
N THR A 183 2.56 3.45 13.74
CA THR A 183 3.63 2.49 13.98
C THR A 183 4.98 3.19 13.96
N SER A 184 6.07 2.45 14.08
CA SER A 184 7.44 2.99 14.16
C SER A 184 7.83 3.84 12.95
N ARG A 185 7.30 3.53 11.76
CA ARG A 185 7.48 4.29 10.52
C ARG A 185 6.15 4.36 9.78
N SER A 186 5.54 5.54 9.80
CA SER A 186 4.28 5.87 9.12
C SER A 186 4.56 6.75 7.89
N PRO A 187 3.77 6.67 6.81
CA PRO A 187 2.61 5.78 6.61
C PRO A 187 2.97 4.39 6.05
N TYR A 188 4.20 4.22 5.55
CA TYR A 188 4.72 2.97 5.00
C TYR A 188 6.02 2.55 5.69
N VAL A 189 6.16 1.26 5.96
CA VAL A 189 7.45 0.63 6.30
C VAL A 189 8.00 -0.05 5.04
N THR A 190 9.20 0.33 4.63
CA THR A 190 9.84 -0.23 3.42
C THR A 190 10.94 -1.22 3.77
N TYR A 191 10.90 -2.40 3.16
CA TYR A 191 11.90 -3.46 3.24
C TYR A 191 12.55 -3.68 1.87
N LEU A 192 13.85 -3.95 1.86
CA LEU A 192 14.58 -4.39 0.68
C LEU A 192 15.00 -5.85 0.89
N ALA A 193 14.36 -6.77 0.17
CA ALA A 193 14.49 -8.22 0.36
C ALA A 193 14.58 -8.92 -1.00
N LEU A 194 15.77 -8.82 -1.63
CA LEU A 194 16.00 -9.23 -3.03
C LEU A 194 15.74 -10.73 -3.28
N SER A 195 16.02 -11.57 -2.29
CA SER A 195 15.93 -13.04 -2.38
C SER A 195 14.65 -13.60 -1.75
N ALA A 196 13.79 -12.76 -1.16
CA ALA A 196 12.60 -13.22 -0.46
C ALA A 196 11.63 -13.97 -1.39
N ARG A 197 11.07 -15.07 -0.90
CA ARG A 197 9.95 -15.81 -1.53
C ARG A 197 8.74 -15.93 -0.61
N ARG A 198 8.91 -15.63 0.67
CA ARG A 198 7.84 -15.50 1.63
C ARG A 198 7.90 -14.14 2.29
N VAL A 199 6.72 -13.51 2.38
CA VAL A 199 6.50 -12.30 3.15
C VAL A 199 5.34 -12.57 4.08
N ASN A 200 5.58 -12.61 5.39
CA ASN A 200 4.54 -12.74 6.39
C ASN A 200 4.35 -11.40 7.09
N PHE A 201 3.11 -10.94 7.15
CA PHE A 201 2.72 -9.70 7.83
C PHE A 201 1.70 -10.01 8.91
N GLU A 202 2.12 -9.86 10.16
CA GLU A 202 1.33 -10.12 11.36
C GLU A 202 1.24 -8.87 12.24
N PRO A 203 0.51 -7.83 11.81
CA PRO A 203 0.34 -6.62 12.62
C PRO A 203 -0.35 -6.93 13.95
N VAL A 204 0.12 -6.29 15.03
CA VAL A 204 -0.49 -6.36 16.35
C VAL A 204 -1.20 -5.04 16.63
N LEU A 205 -2.52 -5.06 16.73
CA LEU A 205 -3.31 -3.86 17.06
C LEU A 205 -3.47 -3.75 18.59
N HIS A 206 -3.07 -2.61 19.13
CA HIS A 206 -3.19 -2.26 20.54
C HIS A 206 -4.39 -1.33 20.78
N SER A 207 -5.60 -1.86 20.60
CA SER A 207 -6.85 -1.07 20.58
C SER A 207 -7.11 -0.26 21.86
N GLY A 208 -6.63 -0.73 23.02
CA GLY A 208 -6.76 -0.04 24.31
C GLY A 208 -5.95 1.25 24.44
N TYR A 209 -5.04 1.52 23.50
CA TYR A 209 -4.08 2.62 23.57
C TYR A 209 -4.35 3.68 22.49
N LEU A 210 -5.61 4.12 22.41
CA LEU A 210 -6.04 5.17 21.49
C LEU A 210 -5.42 6.52 21.86
N VAL A 211 -4.78 7.17 20.88
CA VAL A 211 -4.38 8.57 20.96
C VAL A 211 -5.34 9.45 20.15
N ARG A 212 -5.73 10.59 20.74
CA ARG A 212 -6.56 11.60 20.06
C ARG A 212 -5.72 12.84 19.80
N SER A 213 -5.78 13.40 18.60
CA SER A 213 -5.11 14.67 18.31
C SER A 213 -6.09 15.76 17.89
N ILE A 214 -5.99 16.93 18.51
CA ILE A 214 -6.78 18.10 18.15
C ILE A 214 -5.85 19.10 17.48
N GLY A 215 -6.05 19.32 16.18
CA GLY A 215 -5.30 20.29 15.39
C GLY A 215 -5.66 21.74 15.75
N PRO A 216 -4.77 22.69 15.47
CA PRO A 216 -5.07 24.10 15.69
C PRO A 216 -6.13 24.61 14.71
N LYS A 217 -6.94 25.57 15.16
CA LYS A 217 -7.95 26.24 14.31
C LYS A 217 -7.34 27.38 13.46
N ILE A 218 -6.21 27.93 13.89
CA ILE A 218 -5.53 29.06 13.24
C ILE A 218 -4.06 28.69 13.02
N LYS A 219 -3.57 28.90 11.80
CA LYS A 219 -2.16 28.69 11.43
C LYS A 219 -1.31 29.85 11.96
N ARG A 220 -0.61 29.63 13.07
CA ARG A 220 0.33 30.58 13.68
C ARG A 220 1.54 29.82 14.23
N LYS A 221 2.72 30.43 14.20
CA LYS A 221 3.94 29.84 14.79
C LYS A 221 3.67 29.51 16.27
N GLY A 222 4.00 28.28 16.68
CA GLY A 222 3.75 27.76 18.03
C GLY A 222 2.39 27.08 18.22
N ASN A 223 1.44 27.23 17.28
CA ASN A 223 0.18 26.48 17.32
C ASN A 223 0.41 25.09 16.72
N HIS A 224 0.55 24.08 17.57
CA HIS A 224 0.69 22.68 17.19
C HIS A 224 -0.57 21.88 17.55
N ALA A 225 -0.68 20.67 17.00
CA ALA A 225 -1.70 19.74 17.46
C ALA A 225 -1.37 19.29 18.89
N VAL A 226 -2.41 19.16 19.72
CA VAL A 226 -2.29 18.57 21.05
C VAL A 226 -2.72 17.12 20.97
N PHE A 227 -1.89 16.23 21.48
CA PHE A 227 -2.11 14.78 21.53
C PHE A 227 -2.51 14.38 22.94
N HIS A 228 -3.62 13.66 23.07
CA HIS A 228 -4.16 13.12 24.31
C HIS A 228 -4.03 11.60 24.28
N TYR A 229 -3.28 11.05 25.23
CA TYR A 229 -2.98 9.63 25.30
C TYR A 229 -3.91 8.91 26.29
N SER A 230 -3.92 7.58 26.23
CA SER A 230 -4.80 6.73 27.04
C SER A 230 -4.48 6.75 28.54
N ASP A 231 -3.24 7.09 28.92
CA ASP A 231 -2.80 7.29 30.31
C ASP A 231 -3.18 8.65 30.89
N GLY A 232 -3.90 9.48 30.12
CA GLY A 232 -4.27 10.84 30.51
C GLY A 232 -3.18 11.88 30.27
N SER A 233 -1.97 11.47 29.85
CA SER A 233 -0.91 12.40 29.52
C SER A 233 -1.18 13.13 28.20
N THR A 234 -0.51 14.26 27.99
CA THR A 234 -0.57 15.02 26.74
C THR A 234 0.81 15.27 26.13
N SER A 235 0.88 15.50 24.82
CA SER A 235 2.09 16.05 24.18
C SER A 235 1.74 16.99 23.04
N THR A 236 2.73 17.77 22.61
CA THR A 236 2.67 18.57 21.38
C THR A 236 3.81 18.12 20.48
N GLU A 237 3.49 17.60 19.31
CA GLU A 237 4.49 17.12 18.36
C GLU A 237 4.61 18.09 17.17
N GLY A 238 5.84 18.41 16.77
CA GLY A 238 6.10 19.33 15.65
C GLY A 238 5.71 18.74 14.28
N TRP A 239 5.79 17.42 14.15
CA TRP A 239 5.59 16.68 12.89
C TRP A 239 4.11 16.37 12.57
N GLY A 240 3.18 16.67 13.49
CA GLY A 240 1.76 16.48 13.27
C GLY A 240 1.26 15.03 13.40
N GLU A 241 2.09 14.13 13.91
CA GLU A 241 1.78 12.73 14.23
C GLU A 241 2.11 12.44 15.70
N PRO A 242 1.41 11.50 16.37
CA PRO A 242 1.69 11.12 17.75
C PRO A 242 3.00 10.33 17.88
N SER A 243 3.65 10.40 19.03
CA SER A 243 4.90 9.68 19.29
C SER A 243 4.65 8.18 19.49
N PHE A 244 5.09 7.36 18.53
CA PHE A 244 5.10 5.90 18.64
C PHE A 244 5.87 5.42 19.87
N ARG A 245 7.00 6.06 20.18
CA ARG A 245 7.80 5.73 21.37
C ARG A 245 7.00 5.93 22.65
N LYS A 246 6.30 7.05 22.77
CA LYS A 246 5.48 7.33 23.95
C LYS A 246 4.33 6.32 24.10
N LEU A 247 3.67 5.96 23.00
CA LEU A 247 2.64 4.91 23.00
C LEU A 247 3.18 3.55 23.49
N GLN A 248 4.40 3.18 23.08
CA GLN A 248 5.07 1.98 23.56
C GLN A 248 5.38 2.04 25.06
N GLU A 249 5.86 3.18 25.56
CA GLU A 249 6.16 3.38 26.98
C GLU A 249 4.88 3.24 27.83
N ILE A 250 3.78 3.87 27.40
CA ILE A 250 2.47 3.77 28.06
C ILE A 250 1.97 2.33 28.09
N ARG A 251 2.03 1.63 26.95
CA ARG A 251 1.60 0.22 26.87
C ARG A 251 2.36 -0.65 27.83
N LYS A 252 3.70 -0.60 27.77
CA LYS A 252 4.57 -1.45 28.59
C LYS A 252 4.40 -1.17 30.08
N ALA A 253 4.20 0.08 30.48
CA ALA A 253 3.91 0.43 31.87
C ALA A 253 2.61 -0.23 32.35
N ALA A 254 1.52 -0.10 31.59
CA ALA A 254 0.24 -0.71 31.94
C ALA A 254 0.27 -2.26 31.95
N GLU A 255 1.02 -2.88 31.04
CA GLU A 255 1.22 -4.34 31.01
C GLU A 255 1.98 -4.84 32.25
N LEU A 256 2.95 -4.08 32.75
CA LEU A 256 3.69 -4.42 33.97
C LEU A 256 2.84 -4.30 35.23
N GLU A 257 2.01 -3.26 35.32
CA GLU A 257 1.08 -3.07 36.45
C GLU A 257 0.01 -4.16 36.50
N SER A 258 -0.44 -4.65 35.34
CA SER A 258 -1.46 -5.70 35.25
C SER A 258 -0.91 -7.11 35.55
N ALA A 259 0.41 -7.27 35.59
CA ALA A 259 1.09 -8.54 35.87
C ALA A 259 1.44 -8.72 37.36
N GLN A 260 1.15 -7.73 38.20
CA GLN A 260 1.33 -7.73 39.66
C GLN A 260 0.02 -8.05 40.37
#